data_AF-A0A6A5F3P0-F1
#
_entry.id   AF-A0A6A5F3P0-F1
#
_cell.length_a   1.000
_cell.length_b   1.000
_cell.length_c   1.000
_cell.angle_alpha   90.00
_cell.angle_beta   90.00
_cell.angle_gamma   90.00
#
_symmetry.space_group_name_H-M   'P 1'
#
loop_
_entity.id
_entity.type
_entity.pdbx_description
1 polymer ?
#
loop_
_entity_poly.entity_id
_entity_poly.type
_entity_poly.pdbx_seq_one_letter_code
_entity_poly.pdbx_strand_id
1 'polypeptide(L)'
;MPRVRGRKTDRGLIQPDVYERAFLDISVRHISLRAAAKSHGICHVTLLRYCRRAENSREKTRPPGYRSHTKVFSVDQERKLEAYIKRAADIYFGLSPKELFLGFTRGTLRNS
;
A
#
# COMPACT_ATOMS: atom_id res chain seq x y z
N MET A 1 -6.88 -32.18 21.36
CA MET A 1 -6.75 -32.11 19.89
C MET A 1 -7.03 -30.68 19.43
N PRO A 2 -6.22 -30.10 18.54
CA PRO A 2 -6.46 -28.74 18.02
C PRO A 2 -7.80 -28.71 17.28
N ARG A 3 -8.70 -27.80 17.66
CA ARG A 3 -9.98 -27.62 16.96
C ARG A 3 -9.72 -27.07 15.55
N VAL A 4 -9.99 -27.87 14.53
CA VAL A 4 -10.01 -27.39 13.13
C VAL A 4 -11.19 -26.44 12.96
N ARG A 5 -10.90 -25.15 12.77
CA ARG A 5 -11.92 -24.10 12.66
C ARG A 5 -12.27 -23.89 11.18
N GLY A 6 -13.40 -24.44 10.74
CA GLY A 6 -13.94 -24.21 9.39
C GLY A 6 -14.31 -22.75 9.17
N ARG A 7 -14.18 -22.27 7.92
CA ARG A 7 -14.60 -20.92 7.54
C ARG A 7 -16.12 -20.77 7.72
N LYS A 8 -16.54 -19.63 8.25
CA LYS A 8 -17.96 -19.28 8.46
C LYS A 8 -18.53 -18.37 7.39
N THR A 9 -17.69 -17.83 6.50
CA THR A 9 -18.09 -16.79 5.54
C THR A 9 -17.39 -16.97 4.21
N ASP A 10 -18.12 -16.73 3.13
CA ASP A 10 -17.61 -16.75 1.75
C ASP A 10 -16.99 -15.40 1.32
N ARG A 11 -16.80 -14.49 2.27
CA ARG A 11 -16.18 -13.18 2.03
C ARG A 11 -14.76 -13.38 1.51
N GLY A 12 -14.46 -12.81 0.34
CA GLY A 12 -13.15 -12.91 -0.31
C GLY A 12 -12.93 -14.16 -1.16
N LEU A 13 -13.97 -14.98 -1.39
CA LEU A 13 -13.93 -16.08 -2.39
C LEU A 13 -14.33 -15.64 -3.80
N ILE A 14 -14.96 -14.47 -3.90
CA ILE A 14 -15.48 -13.93 -5.16
C ILE A 14 -14.32 -13.42 -6.00
N GLN A 15 -14.25 -13.86 -7.26
CA GLN A 15 -13.21 -13.47 -8.20
C GLN A 15 -13.29 -11.97 -8.53
N PRO A 16 -12.14 -11.29 -8.75
CA PRO A 16 -12.07 -9.88 -9.12
C PRO A 16 -12.99 -9.50 -10.30
N ASP A 17 -13.03 -10.35 -11.34
CA ASP A 17 -13.80 -10.16 -12.56
C ASP A 17 -15.30 -9.96 -12.31
N VAL A 18 -15.84 -10.60 -11.26
CA VAL A 18 -17.26 -10.48 -10.90
C VAL A 18 -17.57 -9.07 -10.39
N TYR A 19 -16.63 -8.44 -9.68
CA TYR A 19 -16.79 -7.06 -9.22
C TYR A 19 -16.76 -6.07 -10.39
N GLU A 20 -15.89 -6.31 -11.38
CA GLU A 20 -15.82 -5.46 -12.58
C GLU A 20 -17.10 -5.53 -13.40
N ARG A 21 -17.63 -6.74 -13.64
CA ARG A 21 -18.91 -6.93 -14.34
C ARG A 21 -20.07 -6.26 -13.59
N ALA A 22 -20.15 -6.43 -12.27
CA ALA A 22 -21.17 -5.79 -11.45
C ALA A 22 -21.05 -4.25 -11.46
N PHE A 23 -19.82 -3.72 -11.51
CA PHE A 23 -19.58 -2.28 -11.62
C PHE A 23 -19.97 -1.72 -12.99
N LEU A 24 -19.71 -2.46 -14.07
CA LEU A 24 -20.13 -2.10 -15.43
C LEU A 24 -21.65 -2.10 -15.57
N ASP A 25 -22.35 -3.05 -14.95
CA ASP A 25 -23.82 -3.08 -14.95
C ASP A 25 -24.42 -1.84 -14.26
N ILE A 26 -23.78 -1.32 -13.21
CA ILE A 26 -24.20 -0.08 -12.56
C ILE A 26 -23.87 1.13 -13.44
N SER A 27 -22.68 1.17 -14.03
CA SER A 27 -22.18 2.35 -14.76
C SER A 27 -22.78 2.50 -16.16
N VAL A 28 -22.98 1.40 -16.88
CA VAL A 28 -23.39 1.38 -18.30
C VAL A 28 -24.89 1.10 -18.43
N ARG A 29 -25.41 0.15 -17.65
CA ARG A 29 -26.82 -0.28 -17.73
C ARG A 29 -27.72 0.47 -16.73
N HIS A 30 -27.16 1.37 -15.93
CA HIS A 30 -27.85 2.15 -14.90
C HIS A 30 -28.69 1.30 -13.93
N ILE A 31 -28.25 0.06 -13.68
CA ILE A 31 -28.93 -0.84 -12.75
C ILE A 31 -28.64 -0.39 -11.32
N SER A 32 -29.65 -0.46 -10.44
CA SER A 32 -29.44 -0.12 -9.03
C SER A 32 -28.41 -1.03 -8.37
N LEU A 33 -27.61 -0.48 -7.45
CA LEU A 33 -26.55 -1.21 -6.74
C LEU A 33 -27.05 -2.49 -6.06
N ARG A 34 -28.26 -2.47 -5.51
CA ARG A 34 -28.88 -3.65 -4.89
C ARG A 34 -29.27 -4.72 -5.91
N ALA A 35 -29.76 -4.32 -7.09
CA ALA A 35 -30.11 -5.24 -8.16
C ALA A 35 -28.86 -5.89 -8.79
N ALA A 36 -27.82 -5.09 -9.07
CA ALA A 36 -26.54 -5.60 -9.56
C ALA A 36 -25.85 -6.52 -8.53
N ALA A 37 -25.90 -6.18 -7.24
CA ALA A 37 -25.38 -7.05 -6.20
C ALA A 37 -26.11 -8.41 -6.16
N LYS A 38 -27.44 -8.39 -6.32
CA LYS A 38 -28.26 -9.61 -6.33
C LYS A 38 -27.98 -10.49 -7.56
N SER A 39 -27.83 -9.89 -8.75
CA SER A 39 -27.58 -10.64 -9.99
C SER A 39 -26.21 -11.34 -9.99
N HIS A 40 -25.21 -10.72 -9.35
CA HIS A 40 -23.85 -11.25 -9.28
C HIS A 40 -23.54 -12.03 -7.99
N GLY A 41 -24.53 -12.21 -7.10
CA GLY A 41 -24.34 -12.95 -5.84
C GLY A 41 -23.38 -12.26 -4.86
N ILE A 42 -23.18 -10.94 -4.98
CA ILE A 42 -22.28 -10.16 -4.13
C ILE A 42 -23.09 -9.46 -3.04
N CYS A 43 -22.52 -9.30 -1.85
CA CYS A 43 -23.11 -8.40 -0.85
C CYS A 43 -23.07 -6.93 -1.34
N HIS A 44 -24.22 -6.26 -1.32
CA HIS A 44 -24.34 -4.86 -1.75
C HIS A 44 -23.35 -3.91 -1.04
N VAL A 45 -22.99 -4.16 0.22
CA VAL A 45 -21.99 -3.36 0.95
C VAL A 45 -20.58 -3.54 0.36
N THR A 46 -20.23 -4.76 -0.05
CA THR A 46 -18.94 -5.05 -0.70
C THR A 46 -18.87 -4.36 -2.06
N LEU A 47 -19.94 -4.45 -2.85
CA LEU A 47 -20.03 -3.78 -4.15
C LEU A 47 -19.96 -2.25 -3.99
N LEU A 48 -20.66 -1.68 -3.01
CA LEU A 48 -20.58 -0.25 -2.69
C LEU A 48 -19.16 0.20 -2.34
N ARG A 49 -18.46 -0.58 -1.49
CA ARG A 49 -17.06 -0.31 -1.16
C ARG A 49 -16.18 -0.36 -2.41
N TYR A 50 -16.43 -1.31 -3.31
CA TYR A 50 -15.72 -1.43 -4.57
C TYR A 50 -15.94 -0.21 -5.48
N CYS A 51 -17.20 0.21 -5.70
CA CYS A 51 -17.53 1.40 -6.50
C CYS A 51 -16.84 2.65 -5.95
N ARG A 52 -16.95 2.89 -4.63
CA ARG A 52 -16.28 4.03 -3.98
C ARG A 52 -14.77 3.98 -4.15
N ARG A 53 -14.15 2.80 -4.04
CA ARG A 53 -12.71 2.65 -4.28
C ARG A 53 -12.36 2.98 -5.73
N ALA A 54 -13.14 2.51 -6.69
CA ALA A 54 -12.94 2.77 -8.12
C ALA A 54 -13.05 4.26 -8.46
N GLU A 55 -14.04 4.96 -7.90
CA GLU A 55 -14.20 6.42 -8.00
C GLU A 55 -13.00 7.15 -7.37
N ASN A 56 -12.60 6.75 -6.16
CA ASN A 56 -11.45 7.33 -5.48
C ASN A 56 -10.13 7.09 -6.22
N SER A 57 -9.95 5.96 -6.91
CA SER A 57 -8.77 5.73 -7.74
C SER A 57 -8.76 6.57 -9.01
N ARG A 58 -9.94 6.89 -9.58
CA ARG A 58 -10.04 7.84 -10.70
C ARG A 58 -9.71 9.26 -10.27
N GLU A 59 -10.06 9.62 -9.04
CA GLU A 59 -9.83 10.96 -8.48
C GLU A 59 -8.43 11.14 -7.89
N LYS A 60 -7.70 10.06 -7.59
CA LYS A 60 -6.40 10.12 -6.91
C LYS A 60 -5.23 9.84 -7.85
N THR A 61 -4.72 10.93 -8.42
CA THR A 61 -3.27 11.19 -8.56
C THR A 61 -2.58 11.46 -7.20
N ARG A 62 -3.24 11.15 -6.07
CA ARG A 62 -2.67 11.31 -4.74
C ARG A 62 -2.03 10.01 -4.27
N PRO A 63 -0.70 9.94 -4.14
CA PRO A 63 -0.02 8.75 -3.65
C PRO A 63 -0.51 8.41 -2.24
N PRO A 64 -0.65 7.12 -1.92
CA PRO A 64 -0.97 6.67 -0.57
C PRO A 64 0.25 6.90 0.33
N GLY A 65 0.36 8.09 0.93
CA GLY A 65 1.44 8.41 1.85
C GLY A 65 1.68 9.90 2.01
N TYR A 66 1.89 10.33 3.25
CA TYR A 66 2.21 11.69 3.68
C TYR A 66 1.13 12.76 3.41
N ARG A 67 0.28 12.97 4.42
CA ARG A 67 -0.71 14.08 4.41
C ARG A 67 -0.01 15.39 4.76
N SER A 68 -0.45 16.51 4.18
CA SER A 68 0.09 17.85 4.46
C SER A 68 0.10 18.22 5.95
N HIS A 69 -0.88 17.77 6.73
CA HIS A 69 -0.91 17.97 8.19
C HIS A 69 0.07 17.09 8.98
N THR A 70 0.62 16.05 8.37
CA THR A 70 1.66 15.18 8.97
C THR A 70 3.04 15.49 8.37
N LYS A 71 3.15 16.61 7.64
CA LYS A 71 4.39 17.06 7.03
C LYS A 71 5.29 17.66 8.11
N VAL A 72 6.24 16.85 8.57
CA VAL A 72 7.24 17.22 9.59
C VAL A 72 8.36 18.06 8.98
N PHE A 73 8.70 17.79 7.71
CA PHE A 73 9.76 18.50 7.00
C PHE A 73 9.21 19.51 6.01
N SER A 74 9.84 20.68 5.92
CA SER A 74 9.59 21.59 4.80
C SER A 74 10.11 20.99 3.48
N VAL A 75 9.64 21.51 2.34
CA VAL A 75 10.05 21.03 1.01
C VAL A 75 11.58 21.10 0.84
N ASP A 76 12.21 22.14 1.38
CA ASP A 76 13.66 22.32 1.30
C ASP A 76 14.41 21.33 2.19
N GLN A 77 13.84 20.98 3.35
CA GLN A 77 14.40 19.97 4.24
C GLN A 77 14.30 18.57 3.64
N GLU A 78 13.17 18.24 3.00
CA GLU A 78 12.99 16.98 2.24
C GLU A 78 14.05 16.83 1.15
N ARG A 79 14.30 17.88 0.35
CA ARG A 79 15.32 17.86 -0.71
C ARG A 79 16.72 17.63 -0.16
N LYS A 80 17.07 18.27 0.96
CA LYS A 80 18.36 18.07 1.63
C LYS A 80 18.51 16.66 2.16
N LEU A 81 17.45 16.11 2.76
CA LEU A 81 17.42 14.75 3.28
C LEU A 81 17.52 13.71 2.16
N GLU A 82 16.80 13.92 1.05
CA GLU A 82 16.88 13.07 -0.14
C GLU A 82 18.30 13.02 -0.71
N ALA A 83 18.94 14.18 -0.87
CA ALA A 83 20.32 14.26 -1.35
C ALA A 83 21.30 13.55 -0.40
N TYR A 84 21.11 13.68 0.91
CA TYR A 84 21.92 12.99 1.91
C TYR A 84 21.72 11.47 1.85
N ILE A 85 20.48 10.99 1.79
CA ILE A 85 20.17 9.55 1.72
C ILE A 85 20.72 8.93 0.44
N LYS A 86 20.61 9.59 -0.71
CA LYS A 86 21.21 9.12 -1.97
C LYS A 86 22.72 9.00 -1.86
N ARG A 87 23.39 10.05 -1.36
CA ARG A 87 24.84 10.01 -1.12
C ARG A 87 25.24 8.93 -0.13
N ALA A 88 24.49 8.77 0.96
CA ALA A 88 24.75 7.72 1.93
C ALA A 88 24.56 6.34 1.31
N ALA A 89 23.48 6.12 0.54
CA ALA A 89 23.27 4.88 -0.19
C ALA A 89 24.44 4.61 -1.15
N ASP A 90 24.86 5.59 -1.94
CA ASP A 90 26.01 5.51 -2.86
C ASP A 90 27.31 5.13 -2.13
N ILE A 91 27.52 5.66 -0.92
CA ILE A 91 28.68 5.33 -0.06
C ILE A 91 28.55 3.91 0.52
N TYR A 92 27.33 3.49 0.89
CA TYR A 92 27.06 2.24 1.61
C TYR A 92 26.59 1.08 0.71
N PHE A 93 26.52 1.27 -0.61
CA PHE A 93 26.13 0.22 -1.57
C PHE A 93 27.08 -1.00 -1.60
N GLY A 94 28.18 -0.98 -0.81
CA GLY A 94 29.08 -2.11 -0.62
C GLY A 94 29.40 -2.48 0.83
N LEU A 95 28.83 -1.82 1.85
CA LEU A 95 29.14 -2.11 3.26
C LEU A 95 27.87 -2.31 4.07
N SER A 96 27.70 -3.54 4.56
CA SER A 96 26.67 -3.86 5.53
C SER A 96 26.92 -3.07 6.83
N PRO A 97 25.88 -2.68 7.59
CA PRO A 97 26.05 -2.01 8.89
C PRO A 97 26.98 -2.75 9.87
N LYS A 98 27.16 -4.07 9.70
CA LYS A 98 28.11 -4.89 10.48
C LYS A 98 29.57 -4.59 10.15
N GLU A 99 29.90 -4.27 8.90
CA GLU A 99 31.28 -3.98 8.48
C GLU A 99 31.75 -2.61 8.94
N LEU A 100 30.83 -1.64 9.04
CA LEU A 100 31.10 -0.32 9.62
C LEU A 100 31.44 -0.39 11.11
N PHE A 101 30.75 -1.26 11.85
CA PHE A 101 31.03 -1.49 13.28
C PHE A 101 32.38 -2.18 13.52
N LEU A 102 32.82 -3.04 12.60
CA LEU A 102 34.14 -3.71 12.66
C LEU A 102 35.30 -2.81 12.23
N GLY A 103 35.06 -1.85 11.32
CA GLY A 103 36.07 -0.88 10.89
C GLY A 103 36.45 0.11 11.98
N PHE A 104 35.47 0.56 12.78
CA PHE A 104 35.70 1.55 13.84
C PHE A 104 36.44 0.99 15.05
N THR A 105 36.33 -0.32 15.31
CA THR A 105 37.03 -0.99 16.43
C THR A 105 38.47 -1.37 16.10
N ARG A 106 38.84 -1.43 14.81
CA ARG A 106 40.21 -1.77 14.36
C ARG A 106 41.11 -0.55 14.08
N GLY A 107 40.53 0.65 13.99
CA GLY A 107 41.26 1.89 13.69
C GLY A 107 41.98 2.56 14.88
N THR A 108 41.79 2.08 16.10
CA THR A 108 42.34 2.72 17.32
C THR A 108 43.60 2.05 17.89
N LEU A 109 44.20 1.07 17.20
CA LEU A 109 45.36 0.31 17.71
C LEU A 109 46.58 0.26 16.76
N ARG A 110 46.85 1.32 15.99
CA ARG A 110 48.18 1.53 15.37
C ARG A 110 48.48 3.01 15.28
N ASN A 111 49.05 3.55 16.35
CA ASN A 111 49.99 4.67 16.32
C ASN A 111 50.86 4.53 17.57
N SER A 112 52.00 3.87 17.40
CA SER A 112 53.15 3.82 18.30
C SER A 112 54.39 3.75 17.44
#